data_AF-A0A401NSJ1-F1
#
_entry.id   AF-A0A401NSJ1-F1
#
_cell.length_a   1.000
_cell.length_b   1.000
_cell.length_c   1.000
_cell.angle_alpha   90.00
_cell.angle_beta   90.00
_cell.angle_gamma   90.00
#
_symmetry.space_group_name_H-M   'P 1'
#
loop_
_entity.id
_entity.type
_entity.pdbx_description
1 polymer ?
#
loop_
_entity_poly.entity_id
_entity_poly.type
_entity_poly.pdbx_seq_one_letter_code
_entity_poly.pdbx_strand_id
1 'polypeptide(L)'
;MAAEQPLNVAVTPDSIAGGSAEKERRKKVAYIFDRRLGDSLEKCLDFSSWSTYAEFKTAVCRAFDITAGNNFVITTTTRKEIKTQNFDKSVKDGTTLYILHSVDQILHSATKERIDFLPHYDTLVKSGMYEYYASEGQTPLPFAFAELIDNSLSATANNKGIRNIQVRLLFDESQGKSAVAVIDNGRGMTSKQLNNWAVYRLSKFTRTDDDIESDHSGYVRPPVVPRSLNSDISYFGVGGKQAVFFIGQSTRMITKPADSQDVHELMLSKDDFEKKEKNKEAIYSGFIRNRKPTDSMHITSEDERFIHSLIVEEKDKTNFTAVVITGVQQAHVQYLKSYFHLWTRQLA
;
A
#
# COMPACT_ATOMS: atom_id res chain seq x y z
N MET A 1 36.20 59.93 -23.96
CA MET A 1 35.94 59.03 -22.82
C MET A 1 34.45 58.91 -22.69
N ALA A 2 33.90 57.84 -23.28
CA ALA A 2 32.48 57.55 -23.33
C ALA A 2 32.08 56.73 -22.10
N ALA A 3 30.94 57.06 -21.50
CA ALA A 3 30.23 56.18 -20.59
C ALA A 3 28.75 56.22 -21.00
N GLU A 4 28.39 55.32 -21.92
CA GLU A 4 27.03 54.98 -22.28
C GLU A 4 26.42 54.09 -21.19
N GLN A 5 25.22 54.44 -20.74
CA GLN A 5 24.30 53.47 -20.13
C GLN A 5 23.63 52.66 -21.25
N PRO A 6 23.35 51.37 -21.01
CA PRO A 6 22.15 50.81 -21.62
C PRO A 6 21.27 49.97 -20.68
N LEU A 7 19.98 50.28 -20.81
CA LEU A 7 18.79 49.44 -20.91
C LEU A 7 18.64 48.12 -20.11
N ASN A 8 17.52 48.10 -19.38
CA ASN A 8 16.73 46.94 -18.97
C ASN A 8 16.60 45.88 -20.09
N VAL A 9 16.91 44.63 -19.74
CA VAL A 9 16.48 43.44 -20.49
C VAL A 9 15.68 42.54 -19.54
N ALA A 10 14.44 42.28 -19.93
CA ALA A 10 13.55 41.32 -19.30
C ALA A 10 14.12 39.90 -19.40
N VAL A 11 14.17 39.19 -18.27
CA VAL A 11 14.55 37.77 -18.22
C VAL A 11 13.28 36.93 -18.40
N THR A 12 13.16 36.30 -19.56
CA THR A 12 12.23 35.20 -19.81
C THR A 12 12.75 33.92 -19.13
N PRO A 13 11.90 33.13 -18.44
CA PRO A 13 12.29 31.82 -17.97
C PRO A 13 11.92 30.77 -19.04
N ASP A 14 12.91 30.38 -19.85
CA ASP A 14 12.85 29.13 -20.60
C ASP A 14 14.07 28.27 -20.24
N SER A 15 13.83 26.96 -20.17
CA SER A 15 14.77 25.86 -19.92
C SER A 15 15.06 25.47 -18.46
N ILE A 16 14.03 25.00 -17.74
CA ILE A 16 14.27 23.98 -16.71
C ILE A 16 14.37 22.63 -17.40
N ALA A 17 15.60 22.15 -17.45
CA ALA A 17 16.06 20.81 -17.73
C ALA A 17 14.96 19.73 -17.61
N GLY A 18 14.56 19.21 -18.76
CA GLY A 18 13.98 17.88 -18.84
C GLY A 18 15.03 16.88 -18.37
N GLY A 19 14.94 16.48 -17.11
CA GLY A 19 15.62 15.30 -16.60
C GLY A 19 15.10 14.10 -17.38
N SER A 20 15.85 13.69 -18.40
CA SER A 20 15.72 12.38 -19.01
C SER A 20 15.94 11.37 -17.90
N ALA A 21 14.84 10.82 -17.36
CA ALA A 21 14.87 9.58 -16.63
C ALA A 21 15.41 8.53 -17.60
N GLU A 22 16.72 8.33 -17.57
CA GLU A 22 17.37 7.14 -18.09
C GLU A 22 16.62 6.00 -17.41
N LYS A 23 15.79 5.27 -18.16
CA LYS A 23 15.19 4.03 -17.68
C LYS A 23 16.36 3.15 -17.27
N GLU A 24 16.65 3.07 -15.98
CA GLU A 24 17.50 2.01 -15.44
C GLU A 24 16.99 0.72 -16.06
N ARG A 25 17.81 0.13 -16.94
CA ARG A 25 17.47 -1.15 -17.56
C ARG A 25 17.38 -2.13 -16.41
N ARG A 26 16.14 -2.46 -16.05
CA ARG A 26 15.81 -3.41 -14.98
C ARG A 26 16.63 -4.67 -15.22
N LYS A 27 17.59 -4.93 -14.32
CA LYS A 27 18.51 -6.05 -14.40
C LYS A 27 17.70 -7.33 -14.44
N LYS A 28 17.87 -8.14 -15.50
CA LYS A 28 17.22 -9.44 -15.64
C LYS A 28 18.19 -10.53 -15.20
N VAL A 29 17.80 -11.29 -14.20
CA VAL A 29 18.64 -12.34 -13.61
C VAL A 29 17.97 -13.70 -13.75
N ALA A 30 18.75 -14.71 -14.12
CA ALA A 30 18.34 -16.12 -14.10
C ALA A 30 19.21 -16.89 -13.10
N TYR A 31 18.62 -17.86 -12.42
CA TYR A 31 19.29 -18.71 -11.45
C TYR A 31 19.39 -20.13 -11.99
N ILE A 32 20.60 -20.67 -12.08
CA ILE A 32 20.87 -21.87 -12.86
C ILE A 32 21.53 -22.91 -11.97
N PHE A 33 20.99 -24.13 -12.01
CA PHE A 33 21.57 -25.30 -11.36
C PHE A 33 22.13 -26.25 -12.41
N ASP A 34 23.40 -26.61 -12.29
CA ASP A 34 23.92 -27.76 -13.03
C ASP A 34 23.54 -29.04 -12.28
N ARG A 35 22.75 -29.87 -12.95
CA ARG A 35 22.22 -31.12 -12.39
C ARG A 35 22.59 -32.32 -13.25
N ARG A 36 23.53 -32.16 -14.18
CA ARG A 36 24.02 -33.26 -15.03
C ARG A 36 24.67 -34.37 -14.20
N LEU A 37 25.56 -34.02 -13.28
CA LEU A 37 26.42 -34.98 -12.56
C LEU A 37 26.24 -34.99 -11.03
N GLY A 38 25.49 -34.06 -10.44
CA GLY A 38 25.41 -33.98 -8.97
C GLY A 38 24.74 -32.72 -8.44
N ASP A 39 25.20 -32.27 -7.28
CA ASP A 39 24.57 -31.27 -6.42
C ASP A 39 25.16 -29.86 -6.55
N SER A 40 25.77 -29.54 -7.69
CA SER A 40 26.45 -28.26 -7.95
C SER A 40 25.66 -27.05 -7.43
N LEU A 41 26.37 -26.11 -6.81
CA LEU A 41 25.77 -24.87 -6.36
C LEU A 41 25.17 -24.09 -7.53
N GLU A 42 24.15 -23.34 -7.19
CA GLU A 42 23.49 -22.42 -8.09
C GLU A 42 24.43 -21.31 -8.56
N LYS A 43 24.28 -20.90 -9.82
CA LYS A 43 24.91 -19.68 -10.34
C LYS A 43 23.86 -18.68 -10.80
N CYS A 44 24.11 -17.41 -10.51
CA CYS A 44 23.30 -16.27 -10.89
C CYS A 44 23.86 -15.67 -12.18
N LEU A 45 23.06 -15.59 -13.23
CA LEU A 45 23.44 -14.98 -14.51
C LEU A 45 22.58 -13.76 -14.81
N ASP A 46 23.24 -12.62 -15.01
CA ASP A 46 22.63 -11.43 -15.59
C ASP A 46 22.54 -11.60 -17.11
N PHE A 47 21.32 -11.59 -17.63
CA PHE A 47 21.05 -11.73 -19.06
C PHE A 47 20.46 -10.47 -19.68
N SER A 48 20.59 -9.32 -19.01
CA SER A 48 20.04 -8.03 -19.48
C SER A 48 20.55 -7.61 -20.85
N SER A 49 21.77 -8.02 -21.21
CA SER A 49 22.41 -7.73 -22.49
C SER A 49 22.14 -8.77 -23.59
N TRP A 50 21.45 -9.87 -23.29
CA TRP A 50 21.27 -10.98 -24.24
C TRP A 50 19.83 -11.01 -24.74
N SER A 51 19.70 -11.22 -26.06
CA SER A 51 18.41 -11.22 -26.74
C SER A 51 18.08 -12.57 -27.39
N THR A 52 19.05 -13.48 -27.43
CA THR A 52 18.90 -14.78 -28.06
C THR A 52 19.26 -15.92 -27.12
N TYR A 53 18.63 -17.08 -27.37
CA TYR A 53 18.99 -18.33 -26.69
C TYR A 53 20.46 -18.72 -26.92
N ALA A 54 21.03 -18.41 -28.10
CA ALA A 54 22.42 -18.74 -28.42
C ALA A 54 23.43 -17.98 -27.54
N GLU A 55 23.20 -16.68 -27.34
CA GLU A 55 23.99 -15.85 -26.42
C GLU A 55 23.87 -16.37 -24.99
N PHE A 56 22.64 -16.64 -24.54
CA PHE A 56 22.37 -17.18 -23.21
C PHE A 56 23.06 -18.54 -23.00
N LYS A 57 22.92 -19.47 -23.94
CA LYS A 57 23.56 -20.79 -23.88
C LYS A 57 25.08 -20.68 -23.86
N THR A 58 25.66 -19.75 -24.61
CA THR A 58 27.11 -19.49 -24.60
C THR A 58 27.56 -18.98 -23.24
N ALA A 59 26.80 -18.07 -22.62
CA ALA A 59 27.08 -17.59 -21.28
C ALA A 59 26.97 -18.69 -20.23
N VAL A 60 25.97 -19.57 -20.34
CA VAL A 60 25.86 -20.77 -19.49
C VAL A 60 27.06 -21.69 -19.64
N CYS A 61 27.50 -21.97 -20.88
CA CYS A 61 28.69 -22.78 -21.10
C CYS A 61 29.93 -22.18 -20.44
N ARG A 62 30.12 -20.86 -20.55
CA ARG A 62 31.23 -20.16 -19.88
C ARG A 62 31.11 -20.19 -18.36
N ALA A 63 29.91 -20.00 -17.83
CA ALA A 63 29.69 -19.93 -16.40
C ALA A 63 29.85 -21.30 -15.72
N PHE A 64 29.62 -22.41 -16.43
CA PHE A 64 29.68 -23.78 -15.89
C PHE A 64 30.78 -24.64 -16.53
N ASP A 65 31.75 -24.00 -17.20
CA ASP A 65 32.91 -24.67 -17.82
C ASP A 65 32.51 -25.83 -18.74
N ILE A 66 31.44 -25.65 -19.53
CA ILE A 66 30.90 -26.67 -20.44
C ILE A 66 31.54 -26.52 -21.81
N THR A 67 32.20 -27.58 -22.28
CA THR A 67 32.77 -27.63 -23.64
C THR A 67 31.69 -27.62 -24.73
N ALA A 68 31.96 -26.95 -25.84
CA ALA A 68 31.01 -26.67 -26.92
C ALA A 68 30.48 -27.91 -27.71
N GLY A 69 30.86 -29.13 -27.30
CA GLY A 69 30.38 -30.40 -27.89
C GLY A 69 29.54 -31.27 -26.95
N ASN A 70 29.36 -30.86 -25.68
CA ASN A 70 28.55 -31.64 -24.74
C ASN A 70 27.07 -31.51 -25.06
N ASN A 71 26.40 -32.64 -25.26
CA ASN A 71 24.93 -32.69 -25.33
C ASN A 71 24.36 -32.44 -23.94
N PHE A 72 23.73 -31.29 -23.79
CA PHE A 72 22.94 -30.93 -22.61
C PHE A 72 21.72 -30.11 -23.03
N VAL A 73 20.71 -30.13 -22.18
CA VAL A 73 19.51 -29.32 -22.31
C VAL A 73 19.44 -28.32 -21.17
N ILE A 74 18.84 -27.15 -21.44
CA ILE A 74 18.45 -26.19 -20.42
C ILE A 74 16.95 -26.30 -20.28
N THR A 75 16.44 -26.50 -19.07
CA THR A 75 15.00 -26.60 -18.81
C THR A 75 14.54 -25.66 -17.72
N THR A 76 13.25 -25.32 -17.72
CA THR A 76 12.59 -24.78 -16.52
C THR A 76 12.56 -25.81 -15.40
N THR A 77 12.14 -25.40 -14.20
CA THR A 77 11.89 -26.30 -13.05
C THR A 77 10.82 -27.36 -13.34
N THR A 78 9.91 -27.08 -14.29
CA THR A 78 8.89 -28.00 -14.82
C THR A 78 9.35 -28.87 -16.00
N ARG A 79 10.66 -28.94 -16.28
CA ARG A 79 11.25 -29.71 -17.38
C ARG A 79 10.83 -29.27 -18.79
N LYS A 80 10.39 -28.02 -18.96
CA LYS A 80 10.19 -27.45 -20.30
C LYS A 80 11.53 -27.04 -20.89
N GLU A 81 11.95 -27.68 -21.96
CA GLU A 81 13.19 -27.36 -22.67
C GLU A 81 13.17 -25.93 -23.24
N ILE A 82 14.24 -25.18 -22.97
CA ILE A 82 14.44 -23.83 -23.50
C ILE A 82 15.03 -23.94 -24.90
N LYS A 83 14.36 -23.30 -25.86
CA LYS A 83 14.74 -23.23 -27.27
C LYS A 83 14.60 -21.79 -27.76
N THR A 84 15.18 -21.49 -28.91
CA THR A 84 15.09 -20.17 -29.55
C THR A 84 13.64 -19.66 -29.65
N GLN A 85 12.68 -20.53 -29.97
CA GLN A 85 11.28 -20.14 -30.16
C GLN A 85 10.55 -19.78 -28.87
N ASN A 86 11.03 -20.23 -27.70
CA ASN A 86 10.35 -20.05 -26.42
C ASN A 86 11.17 -19.27 -25.39
N PHE A 87 12.38 -18.82 -25.75
CA PHE A 87 13.32 -18.15 -24.86
C PHE A 87 12.70 -16.95 -24.16
N ASP A 88 12.19 -15.96 -24.91
CA ASP A 88 11.61 -14.73 -24.33
C ASP A 88 10.38 -14.99 -23.44
N LYS A 89 9.64 -16.05 -23.74
CA LYS A 89 8.44 -16.43 -22.98
C LYS A 89 8.80 -17.18 -21.69
N SER A 90 9.90 -17.95 -21.71
CA SER A 90 10.25 -18.92 -20.68
C SER A 90 11.36 -18.45 -19.75
N VAL A 91 12.25 -17.57 -20.20
CA VAL A 91 13.35 -17.00 -19.41
C VAL A 91 13.03 -15.55 -19.08
N LYS A 92 12.47 -15.35 -17.90
CA LYS A 92 12.14 -14.03 -17.33
C LYS A 92 13.06 -13.72 -16.15
N ASP A 93 13.04 -12.47 -15.70
CA ASP A 93 13.72 -12.10 -14.46
C ASP A 93 13.25 -12.98 -13.30
N GLY A 94 14.20 -13.45 -12.49
CA GLY A 94 13.99 -14.36 -11.36
C GLY A 94 13.83 -15.84 -11.72
N THR A 95 13.86 -16.22 -13.01
CA THR A 95 13.59 -17.62 -13.41
C THR A 95 14.67 -18.58 -12.91
N THR A 96 14.26 -19.72 -12.37
CA THR A 96 15.15 -20.85 -12.05
C THR A 96 15.21 -21.85 -13.21
N LEU A 97 16.41 -22.29 -13.59
CA LEU A 97 16.67 -23.19 -14.71
C LEU A 97 17.59 -24.35 -14.31
N TYR A 98 17.48 -25.48 -15.02
CA TYR A 98 18.35 -26.65 -14.86
C TYR A 98 19.17 -26.89 -16.11
N ILE A 99 20.41 -27.31 -15.91
CA ILE A 99 21.25 -27.93 -16.93
C ILE A 99 21.19 -29.44 -16.69
N LEU A 100 20.73 -30.20 -17.70
CA LEU A 100 20.54 -31.65 -17.63
C LEU A 100 21.16 -32.33 -18.86
N HIS A 101 21.43 -33.64 -18.78
CA HIS A 101 21.82 -34.46 -19.93
C HIS A 101 20.65 -34.65 -20.91
N SER A 102 19.44 -34.84 -20.39
CA SER A 102 18.19 -34.95 -21.14
C SER A 102 17.03 -34.36 -20.33
N VAL A 103 15.92 -34.06 -21.00
CA VAL A 103 14.76 -33.40 -20.37
C VAL A 103 14.16 -34.25 -19.22
N ASP A 104 14.20 -35.57 -19.39
CA ASP A 104 13.66 -36.61 -18.52
C ASP A 104 14.68 -37.12 -17.48
N GLN A 105 15.91 -36.61 -17.47
CA GLN A 105 16.96 -37.04 -16.53
C GLN A 105 16.46 -37.01 -15.08
N ILE A 106 16.71 -38.08 -14.31
CA ILE A 106 16.40 -38.10 -12.88
C ILE A 106 17.20 -37.01 -12.16
N LEU A 107 16.53 -36.30 -11.25
CA LEU A 107 17.19 -35.28 -10.44
C LEU A 107 17.92 -35.97 -9.28
N HIS A 108 19.23 -36.18 -9.42
CA HIS A 108 20.05 -36.86 -8.42
C HIS A 108 20.25 -36.06 -7.12
N SER A 109 19.97 -34.75 -7.16
CA SER A 109 20.11 -33.87 -5.99
C SER A 109 19.09 -32.74 -6.03
N ALA A 110 18.48 -32.46 -4.88
CA ALA A 110 17.49 -31.42 -4.75
C ALA A 110 18.00 -30.03 -5.19
N THR A 111 17.06 -29.17 -5.58
CA THR A 111 17.29 -27.77 -5.94
C THR A 111 16.44 -26.88 -5.05
N LYS A 112 16.80 -25.59 -4.96
CA LYS A 112 16.03 -24.59 -4.21
C LYS A 112 15.64 -23.48 -5.17
N GLU A 113 14.40 -23.54 -5.66
CA GLU A 113 13.83 -22.51 -6.54
C GLU A 113 13.50 -21.26 -5.72
N ARG A 114 14.01 -20.10 -6.14
CA ARG A 114 13.64 -18.81 -5.53
C ARG A 114 12.22 -18.43 -5.95
N ILE A 115 11.43 -18.02 -4.97
CA ILE A 115 10.06 -17.52 -5.17
C ILE A 115 9.83 -16.29 -4.32
N ASP A 116 9.04 -15.36 -4.85
CA ASP A 116 8.45 -14.26 -4.10
C ASP A 116 6.98 -14.58 -3.84
N PHE A 117 6.59 -14.66 -2.57
CA PHE A 117 5.21 -14.91 -2.14
C PHE A 117 4.64 -13.69 -1.42
N LEU A 118 4.79 -12.52 -2.04
CA LEU A 118 4.17 -11.30 -1.53
C LEU A 118 2.65 -11.50 -1.43
N PRO A 119 2.01 -11.13 -0.31
CA PRO A 119 0.57 -11.16 -0.21
C PRO A 119 -0.04 -10.39 -1.39
N HIS A 120 -1.13 -10.91 -1.96
CA HIS A 120 -1.86 -10.16 -2.98
C HIS A 120 -2.52 -8.93 -2.33
N TYR A 121 -2.64 -7.81 -3.03
CA TYR A 121 -3.24 -6.58 -2.47
C TYR A 121 -4.71 -6.76 -2.04
N ASP A 122 -5.38 -7.80 -2.53
CA ASP A 122 -6.68 -8.27 -2.02
C ASP A 122 -6.67 -8.53 -0.50
N THR A 123 -5.50 -8.82 0.08
CA THR A 123 -5.31 -8.90 1.54
C THR A 123 -5.78 -7.63 2.25
N LEU A 124 -5.71 -6.47 1.59
CA LEU A 124 -6.30 -5.21 2.06
C LEU A 124 -7.70 -4.99 1.48
N VAL A 125 -7.83 -5.01 0.15
CA VAL A 125 -9.06 -4.55 -0.53
C VAL A 125 -10.26 -5.47 -0.27
N LYS A 126 -10.04 -6.75 -0.01
CA LYS A 126 -11.10 -7.72 0.33
C LYS A 126 -11.14 -8.05 1.82
N SER A 127 -10.34 -7.37 2.64
CA SER A 127 -10.15 -7.69 4.06
C SER A 127 -11.44 -7.66 4.89
N GLY A 128 -12.40 -6.79 4.54
CA GLY A 128 -13.68 -6.69 5.22
C GLY A 128 -14.85 -7.35 4.49
N MET A 129 -14.66 -7.83 3.25
CA MET A 129 -15.77 -8.21 2.37
C MET A 129 -16.59 -9.40 2.87
N TYR A 130 -15.97 -10.29 3.65
CA TYR A 130 -16.58 -11.52 4.17
C TYR A 130 -16.57 -11.62 5.70
N GLU A 131 -16.12 -10.57 6.39
CA GLU A 131 -15.98 -10.57 7.86
C GLU A 131 -17.28 -10.15 8.56
N TYR A 132 -18.05 -9.27 7.90
CA TYR A 132 -19.29 -8.71 8.43
C TYR A 132 -20.49 -9.49 7.89
N TYR A 133 -20.86 -10.57 8.57
CA TYR A 133 -22.05 -11.37 8.22
C TYR A 133 -23.27 -10.95 9.05
N ALA A 134 -24.45 -10.98 8.44
CA ALA A 134 -25.70 -10.76 9.16
C ALA A 134 -25.96 -11.94 10.10
N SER A 135 -26.27 -11.63 11.36
CA SER A 135 -26.65 -12.61 12.37
C SER A 135 -27.77 -12.02 13.23
N GLU A 136 -28.65 -12.87 13.76
CA GLU A 136 -29.73 -12.46 14.67
C GLU A 136 -30.63 -11.33 14.12
N GLY A 137 -30.81 -11.27 12.80
CA GLY A 137 -31.61 -10.23 12.14
C GLY A 137 -30.96 -8.84 12.11
N GLN A 138 -29.68 -8.73 12.49
CA GLN A 138 -28.93 -7.47 12.48
C GLN A 138 -28.13 -7.30 11.19
N THR A 139 -28.24 -6.11 10.58
CA THR A 139 -27.33 -5.68 9.51
C THR A 139 -25.95 -5.41 10.11
N PRO A 140 -24.86 -5.91 9.52
CA PRO A 140 -23.54 -5.83 10.15
C PRO A 140 -22.77 -4.53 9.82
N LEU A 141 -23.33 -3.65 8.97
CA LEU A 141 -22.71 -2.37 8.61
C LEU A 141 -22.34 -1.47 9.80
N PRO A 142 -23.15 -1.34 10.87
CA PRO A 142 -22.76 -0.57 12.05
C PRO A 142 -21.50 -1.09 12.73
N PHE A 143 -21.19 -2.40 12.64
CA PHE A 143 -19.97 -2.95 13.22
C PHE A 143 -18.71 -2.42 12.51
N ALA A 144 -18.77 -2.20 11.20
CA ALA A 144 -17.68 -1.54 10.49
C ALA A 144 -17.48 -0.08 10.94
N PHE A 145 -18.57 0.63 11.27
CA PHE A 145 -18.45 1.96 11.88
C PHE A 145 -17.87 1.89 13.30
N ALA A 146 -18.28 0.90 14.09
CA ALA A 146 -17.77 0.68 15.44
C ALA A 146 -16.25 0.50 15.45
N GLU A 147 -15.68 -0.27 14.52
CA GLU A 147 -14.22 -0.42 14.38
C GLU A 147 -13.49 0.92 14.17
N LEU A 148 -14.09 1.87 13.45
CA LEU A 148 -13.52 3.20 13.26
C LEU A 148 -13.70 4.08 14.50
N ILE A 149 -14.87 3.99 15.15
CA ILE A 149 -15.15 4.67 16.41
C ILE A 149 -14.20 4.19 17.51
N ASP A 150 -13.89 2.89 17.57
CA ASP A 150 -12.94 2.30 18.53
C ASP A 150 -11.53 2.86 18.37
N ASN A 151 -11.09 3.06 17.12
CA ASN A 151 -9.81 3.73 16.84
C ASN A 151 -9.83 5.19 17.34
N SER A 152 -10.92 5.92 17.08
CA SER A 152 -11.09 7.29 17.55
C SER A 152 -11.23 7.38 19.07
N LEU A 153 -11.84 6.40 19.73
CA LEU A 153 -11.88 6.31 21.20
C LEU A 153 -10.47 6.16 21.75
N SER A 154 -9.65 5.28 21.19
CA SER A 154 -8.25 5.13 21.58
C SER A 154 -7.44 6.41 21.35
N ALA A 155 -7.64 7.08 20.21
CA ALA A 155 -6.93 8.31 19.86
C ALA A 155 -7.31 9.50 20.77
N THR A 156 -8.53 9.53 21.29
CA THR A 156 -9.06 10.60 22.15
C THR A 156 -8.93 10.32 23.64
N ALA A 157 -8.40 9.16 24.04
CA ALA A 157 -8.40 8.69 25.43
C ALA A 157 -7.75 9.67 26.43
N ASN A 158 -6.72 10.39 25.98
CA ASN A 158 -5.96 11.36 26.79
C ASN A 158 -6.33 12.82 26.52
N ASN A 159 -7.44 13.09 25.84
CA ASN A 159 -7.89 14.46 25.61
C ASN A 159 -8.21 15.13 26.95
N LYS A 160 -7.72 16.36 27.14
CA LYS A 160 -8.01 17.16 28.35
C LYS A 160 -9.45 17.70 28.40
N GLY A 161 -10.14 17.73 27.25
CA GLY A 161 -11.49 18.25 27.11
C GLY A 161 -12.41 17.27 26.38
N ILE A 162 -13.33 17.81 25.58
CA ILE A 162 -14.30 16.99 24.84
C ILE A 162 -13.59 15.99 23.93
N ARG A 163 -14.04 14.73 23.98
CA ARG A 163 -13.70 13.67 23.02
C ARG A 163 -14.77 13.68 21.94
N ASN A 164 -14.49 14.33 20.82
CA ASN A 164 -15.44 14.50 19.72
C ASN A 164 -15.13 13.46 18.63
N ILE A 165 -16.11 12.63 18.31
CA ILE A 165 -16.06 11.65 17.22
C ILE A 165 -17.30 11.91 16.35
N GLN A 166 -17.08 12.23 15.09
CA GLN A 166 -18.12 12.57 14.13
C GLN A 166 -18.17 11.51 13.04
N VAL A 167 -19.36 11.02 12.74
CA VAL A 167 -19.63 10.21 11.55
C VAL A 167 -20.45 11.06 10.60
N ARG A 168 -19.86 11.49 9.49
CA ARG A 168 -20.51 12.32 8.47
C ARG A 168 -20.84 11.48 7.24
N LEU A 169 -22.11 11.48 6.86
CA LEU A 169 -22.60 10.84 5.64
C LEU A 169 -22.75 11.90 4.56
N LEU A 170 -21.81 11.94 3.62
CA LEU A 170 -21.74 12.92 2.54
C LEU A 170 -22.41 12.31 1.30
N PHE A 171 -23.74 12.25 1.32
CA PHE A 171 -24.56 11.63 0.27
C PHE A 171 -25.36 12.64 -0.56
N ASP A 172 -24.99 13.92 -0.47
CA ASP A 172 -25.51 14.99 -1.32
C ASP A 172 -24.68 15.04 -2.61
N GLU A 173 -25.30 14.62 -3.71
CA GLU A 173 -24.66 14.54 -5.03
C GLU A 173 -24.22 15.92 -5.56
N SER A 174 -24.80 17.02 -5.05
CA SER A 174 -24.36 18.37 -5.42
C SER A 174 -22.97 18.73 -4.88
N GLN A 175 -22.45 17.96 -3.91
CA GLN A 175 -21.14 18.14 -3.31
C GLN A 175 -20.09 17.13 -3.80
N GLY A 176 -20.46 16.24 -4.72
CA GLY A 176 -19.59 15.19 -5.28
C GLY A 176 -20.14 13.78 -5.07
N LYS A 177 -19.28 12.78 -5.26
CA LYS A 177 -19.66 11.36 -5.08
C LYS A 177 -19.96 11.05 -3.61
N SER A 178 -20.77 10.01 -3.39
CA SER A 178 -21.09 9.53 -2.03
C SER A 178 -19.81 9.18 -1.24
N ALA A 179 -19.71 9.75 -0.05
CA ALA A 179 -18.59 9.50 0.86
C ALA A 179 -19.06 9.36 2.31
N VAL A 180 -18.24 8.69 3.11
CA VAL A 180 -18.38 8.58 4.55
C VAL A 180 -17.12 9.13 5.19
N ALA A 181 -17.23 10.02 6.18
CA ALA A 181 -16.09 10.51 6.92
C ALA A 181 -16.24 10.23 8.42
N VAL A 182 -15.24 9.59 9.03
CA VAL A 182 -15.12 9.48 10.50
C VAL A 182 -14.02 10.42 10.96
N ILE A 183 -14.36 11.40 11.78
CA ILE A 183 -13.47 12.50 12.17
C ILE A 183 -13.41 12.59 13.69
N ASP A 184 -12.20 12.58 14.24
CA ASP A 184 -11.99 12.79 15.67
C ASP A 184 -11.01 13.92 15.97
N ASN A 185 -11.09 14.44 17.19
CA ASN A 185 -10.13 15.40 17.75
C ASN A 185 -9.09 14.71 18.65
N GLY A 186 -8.74 13.45 18.35
CA GLY A 186 -7.73 12.70 19.08
C GLY A 186 -6.32 13.12 18.70
N ARG A 187 -5.33 12.46 19.28
CA ARG A 187 -3.90 12.83 19.18
C ARG A 187 -3.31 12.91 17.77
N GLY A 188 -4.01 12.45 16.74
CA GLY A 188 -3.49 12.37 15.38
C GLY A 188 -2.44 11.26 15.20
N MET A 189 -1.77 11.26 14.05
CA MET A 189 -0.67 10.35 13.74
C MET A 189 0.47 11.10 13.06
N THR A 190 1.71 10.82 13.44
CA THR A 190 2.89 11.23 12.65
C THR A 190 2.94 10.51 11.30
N SER A 191 3.80 10.94 10.36
CA SER A 191 3.98 10.20 9.09
C SER A 191 4.35 8.73 9.30
N LYS A 192 5.19 8.43 10.31
CA LYS A 192 5.57 7.05 10.64
C LYS A 192 4.40 6.26 11.21
N GLN A 193 3.61 6.84 12.12
CA GLN A 193 2.41 6.19 12.65
C GLN A 193 1.34 5.94 11.57
N LEU A 194 1.19 6.87 10.61
CA LEU A 194 0.31 6.71 9.45
C LEU A 194 0.82 5.61 8.50
N ASN A 195 2.13 5.53 8.26
CA ASN A 195 2.73 4.41 7.54
C ASN A 195 2.47 3.07 8.25
N ASN A 196 2.65 3.03 9.58
CA ASN A 196 2.36 1.83 10.38
C ASN A 196 0.88 1.46 10.33
N TRP A 197 -0.03 2.44 10.24
CA TRP A 197 -1.42 2.18 9.97
C TRP A 197 -1.62 1.51 8.60
N ALA A 198 -0.85 1.81 7.55
CA ALA A 198 -1.01 1.15 6.25
C ALA A 198 -0.60 -0.34 6.26
N VAL A 199 0.28 -0.75 7.17
CA VAL A 199 0.76 -2.14 7.25
C VAL A 199 -0.34 -3.05 7.82
N TYR A 200 -0.71 -4.10 7.07
CA TYR A 200 -1.72 -5.06 7.51
C TYR A 200 -1.18 -5.98 8.61
N ARG A 201 -1.98 -6.26 9.64
CA ARG A 201 -1.60 -7.04 10.85
C ARG A 201 -0.45 -6.43 11.69
N LEU A 202 -0.10 -5.16 11.47
CA LEU A 202 0.81 -4.45 12.37
C LEU A 202 0.04 -3.95 13.60
N SER A 203 0.14 -4.73 14.67
CA SER A 203 -0.57 -4.50 15.94
C SER A 203 0.27 -3.68 16.91
N LYS A 204 -0.34 -3.28 18.03
CA LYS A 204 0.37 -2.64 19.15
C LYS A 204 1.43 -3.54 19.82
N PHE A 205 1.38 -4.87 19.57
CA PHE A 205 2.33 -5.85 20.12
C PHE A 205 3.54 -6.10 19.20
N THR A 206 3.45 -5.73 17.92
CA THR A 206 4.46 -6.03 16.90
C THR A 206 5.17 -4.80 16.35
N ARG A 207 4.75 -3.60 16.75
CA ARG A 207 5.49 -2.36 16.49
C ARG A 207 6.76 -2.37 17.32
N THR A 208 7.91 -2.15 16.67
CA THR A 208 9.22 -2.12 17.33
C THR A 208 9.48 -0.76 17.97
N ASP A 209 10.41 -0.67 18.92
CA ASP A 209 10.77 0.61 19.56
C ASP A 209 11.36 1.62 18.54
N ASP A 210 11.99 1.14 17.47
CA ASP A 210 12.47 1.94 16.33
C ASP A 210 11.31 2.52 15.47
N ASP A 211 10.08 2.05 15.67
CA ASP A 211 8.87 2.60 15.04
C ASP A 211 8.23 3.75 15.85
N ILE A 212 8.83 4.11 17.00
CA ILE A 212 8.33 5.07 17.99
C ILE A 212 9.26 6.29 18.02
N GLU A 213 9.20 7.15 17.00
CA GLU A 213 9.75 8.49 17.13
C GLU A 213 8.63 9.52 17.38
N SER A 214 8.89 10.31 18.43
CA SER A 214 8.27 11.57 18.89
C SER A 214 7.16 11.57 19.95
N ASP A 215 6.57 10.44 20.33
CA ASP A 215 5.70 10.39 21.53
C ASP A 215 6.15 9.23 22.42
N HIS A 216 6.96 9.55 23.43
CA HIS A 216 7.60 8.60 24.35
C HIS A 216 6.59 7.67 25.04
N SER A 217 6.26 6.55 24.42
CA SER A 217 6.09 5.25 25.08
C SER A 217 5.65 4.22 24.03
N GLY A 218 6.29 3.06 24.03
CA GLY A 218 5.69 1.83 23.49
C GLY A 218 4.29 1.58 24.04
N TYR A 219 3.63 0.54 23.56
CA TYR A 219 2.29 0.21 24.05
C TYR A 219 2.27 0.14 25.59
N VAL A 220 1.62 1.12 26.22
CA VAL A 220 1.38 1.13 27.66
C VAL A 220 0.03 0.48 27.90
N ARG A 221 0.04 -0.69 28.53
CA ARG A 221 -1.20 -1.35 28.94
C ARG A 221 -1.92 -0.45 29.94
N PRO A 222 -3.20 -0.09 29.72
CA PRO A 222 -3.94 0.73 30.66
C PRO A 222 -4.17 -0.01 31.99
N PRO A 223 -4.33 0.73 33.10
CA PRO A 223 -4.69 0.13 34.38
C PRO A 223 -6.08 -0.53 34.31
N VAL A 224 -6.35 -1.42 35.27
CA VAL A 224 -7.69 -2.00 35.42
C VAL A 224 -8.66 -0.90 35.87
N VAL A 225 -9.74 -0.73 35.11
CA VAL A 225 -10.81 0.23 35.39
C VAL A 225 -12.16 -0.49 35.40
N PRO A 226 -13.18 0.02 36.12
CA PRO A 226 -14.51 -0.60 36.13
C PRO A 226 -15.05 -0.84 34.73
N ARG A 227 -15.62 -2.04 34.51
CA ARG A 227 -16.16 -2.49 33.21
C ARG A 227 -15.14 -2.49 32.06
N SER A 228 -13.85 -2.38 32.35
CA SER A 228 -12.77 -2.31 31.35
C SER A 228 -12.94 -1.15 30.36
N LEU A 229 -13.60 -0.05 30.75
CA LEU A 229 -13.80 1.14 29.93
C LEU A 229 -12.52 1.99 29.81
N ASN A 230 -11.47 1.41 29.24
CA ASN A 230 -10.12 1.99 29.16
C ASN A 230 -9.78 2.61 27.81
N SER A 231 -10.68 2.54 26.82
CA SER A 231 -10.46 2.99 25.43
C SER A 231 -9.30 2.27 24.70
N ASP A 232 -8.76 1.18 25.25
CA ASP A 232 -7.72 0.35 24.63
C ASP A 232 -8.33 -0.88 23.96
N ILE A 233 -9.09 -0.61 22.90
CA ILE A 233 -9.93 -1.62 22.21
C ILE A 233 -9.13 -2.37 21.13
N SER A 234 -8.17 -1.69 20.50
CA SER A 234 -7.39 -2.27 19.40
C SER A 234 -6.57 -3.50 19.82
N TYR A 235 -6.52 -4.53 18.97
CA TYR A 235 -5.74 -5.74 19.23
C TYR A 235 -4.99 -6.26 18.00
N PHE A 236 -5.67 -6.42 16.86
CA PHE A 236 -5.14 -7.19 15.71
C PHE A 236 -4.41 -6.36 14.64
N GLY A 237 -4.57 -5.03 14.62
CA GLY A 237 -3.96 -4.18 13.59
C GLY A 237 -4.61 -4.29 12.19
N VAL A 238 -5.84 -4.80 12.10
CA VAL A 238 -6.59 -5.00 10.84
C VAL A 238 -7.95 -4.29 10.79
N GLY A 239 -8.62 -4.09 11.92
CA GLY A 239 -10.03 -3.66 12.00
C GLY A 239 -10.36 -2.41 11.19
N GLY A 240 -9.56 -1.34 11.34
CA GLY A 240 -9.76 -0.12 10.55
C GLY A 240 -9.67 -0.32 9.03
N LYS A 241 -8.82 -1.24 8.54
CA LYS A 241 -8.71 -1.55 7.11
C LYS A 241 -9.89 -2.39 6.63
N GLN A 242 -10.32 -3.35 7.44
CA GLN A 242 -11.52 -4.15 7.18
C GLN A 242 -12.75 -3.24 7.07
N ALA A 243 -12.90 -2.28 7.99
CA ALA A 243 -14.00 -1.33 7.98
C ALA A 243 -14.04 -0.47 6.70
N VAL A 244 -12.93 0.19 6.34
CA VAL A 244 -12.92 1.10 5.18
C VAL A 244 -13.16 0.37 3.86
N PHE A 245 -12.60 -0.84 3.69
CA PHE A 245 -12.77 -1.65 2.49
C PHE A 245 -14.05 -2.50 2.48
N PHE A 246 -14.73 -2.64 3.62
CA PHE A 246 -16.10 -3.11 3.65
C PHE A 246 -17.05 -1.99 3.21
N ILE A 247 -16.90 -0.79 3.77
CA ILE A 247 -17.80 0.35 3.50
C ILE A 247 -17.66 0.81 2.03
N GLY A 248 -16.43 0.94 1.52
CA GLY A 248 -16.15 1.42 0.17
C GLY A 248 -14.91 0.80 -0.45
N GLN A 249 -14.34 1.47 -1.46
CA GLN A 249 -13.22 0.95 -2.27
C GLN A 249 -11.95 1.80 -2.20
N SER A 250 -12.04 2.97 -1.55
CA SER A 250 -10.95 3.91 -1.39
C SER A 250 -11.04 4.58 -0.03
N THR A 251 -9.90 4.78 0.61
CA THR A 251 -9.78 5.52 1.86
C THR A 251 -8.68 6.56 1.75
N ARG A 252 -8.98 7.77 2.21
CA ARG A 252 -8.06 8.88 2.41
C ARG A 252 -7.98 9.14 3.91
N MET A 253 -6.82 8.83 4.48
CA MET A 253 -6.47 9.16 5.85
C MET A 253 -5.86 10.56 5.86
N ILE A 254 -6.44 11.48 6.63
CA ILE A 254 -5.93 12.83 6.83
C ILE A 254 -5.73 13.02 8.33
N THR A 255 -4.52 13.33 8.77
CA THR A 255 -4.21 13.33 10.20
C THR A 255 -3.14 14.34 10.55
N LYS A 256 -3.25 14.92 11.74
CA LYS A 256 -2.29 15.89 12.24
C LYS A 256 -2.13 15.71 13.75
N PRO A 257 -0.93 15.44 14.27
CA PRO A 257 -0.69 15.48 15.70
C PRO A 257 -0.46 16.91 16.20
N ALA A 258 -0.60 17.10 17.52
CA ALA A 258 -0.63 18.43 18.14
C ALA A 258 0.70 19.20 17.99
N ASP A 259 1.80 18.45 18.00
CA ASP A 259 3.18 18.91 17.88
C ASP A 259 3.65 19.12 16.43
N SER A 260 2.94 18.56 15.45
CA SER A 260 3.27 18.75 14.03
C SER A 260 2.73 20.07 13.48
N GLN A 261 3.51 20.72 12.62
CA GLN A 261 3.02 21.83 11.78
C GLN A 261 2.29 21.32 10.53
N ASP A 262 2.58 20.10 10.11
CA ASP A 262 2.09 19.50 8.86
C ASP A 262 0.94 18.53 9.11
N VAL A 263 0.00 18.53 8.16
CA VAL A 263 -1.00 17.47 7.99
C VAL A 263 -0.40 16.37 7.13
N HIS A 264 -0.56 15.13 7.56
CA HIS A 264 -0.14 13.92 6.85
C HIS A 264 -1.35 13.27 6.19
N GLU A 265 -1.22 12.96 4.91
CA GLU A 265 -2.30 12.41 4.11
C GLU A 265 -1.85 11.18 3.32
N LEU A 266 -2.58 10.07 3.47
CA LEU A 266 -2.33 8.81 2.78
C LEU A 266 -3.61 8.31 2.12
N MET A 267 -3.50 7.89 0.85
CA MET A 267 -4.59 7.29 0.11
C MET A 267 -4.29 5.81 -0.17
N LEU A 268 -5.23 4.93 0.16
CA LEU A 268 -5.21 3.53 -0.25
C LEU A 268 -6.50 3.26 -1.02
N SER A 269 -6.41 2.77 -2.25
CA SER A 269 -7.59 2.48 -3.07
C SER A 269 -7.39 1.24 -3.93
N LYS A 270 -8.51 0.58 -4.23
CA LYS A 270 -8.54 -0.54 -5.19
C LYS A 270 -7.94 -0.12 -6.54
N ASP A 271 -8.34 1.03 -7.06
CA ASP A 271 -7.88 1.54 -8.36
C ASP A 271 -6.37 1.78 -8.40
N ASP A 272 -5.76 2.26 -7.31
CA ASP A 272 -4.32 2.46 -7.24
C ASP A 272 -3.56 1.13 -7.24
N PHE A 273 -4.05 0.12 -6.53
CA PHE A 273 -3.47 -1.22 -6.58
C PHE A 273 -3.59 -1.86 -7.96
N GLU A 274 -4.75 -1.80 -8.61
CA GLU A 274 -4.96 -2.32 -9.96
C GLU A 274 -4.07 -1.61 -10.99
N LYS A 275 -3.91 -0.28 -10.85
CA LYS A 275 -3.00 0.51 -11.69
C LYS A 275 -1.54 0.07 -11.50
N LYS A 276 -1.07 -0.08 -10.26
CA LYS A 276 0.28 -0.53 -9.95
C LYS A 276 0.55 -1.93 -10.49
N GLU A 277 -0.41 -2.85 -10.37
CA GLU A 277 -0.32 -4.19 -10.94
C GLU A 277 -0.18 -4.14 -12.46
N LYS A 278 -1.07 -3.39 -13.14
CA LYS A 278 -1.03 -3.22 -14.60
C LYS A 278 0.29 -2.64 -15.08
N ASN A 279 0.87 -1.70 -14.32
CA ASN A 279 2.12 -1.03 -14.64
C ASN A 279 3.37 -1.78 -14.18
N LYS A 280 3.23 -2.90 -13.46
CA LYS A 280 4.34 -3.68 -12.85
C LYS A 280 5.19 -2.84 -11.89
N GLU A 281 4.54 -1.93 -11.17
CA GLU A 281 5.09 -1.14 -10.09
C GLU A 281 5.08 -1.94 -8.77
N ALA A 282 5.78 -1.46 -7.75
CA ALA A 282 5.77 -2.09 -6.43
C ALA A 282 4.40 -1.89 -5.75
N ILE A 283 3.66 -2.99 -5.55
CA ILE A 283 2.27 -2.98 -5.07
C ILE A 283 2.09 -2.23 -3.74
N TYR A 284 2.97 -2.50 -2.76
CA TYR A 284 2.89 -1.93 -1.42
C TYR A 284 3.78 -0.69 -1.21
N SER A 285 4.14 0.00 -2.30
CA SER A 285 4.90 1.25 -2.24
C SER A 285 4.01 2.43 -2.61
N GLY A 286 4.19 3.55 -1.93
CA GLY A 286 3.41 4.78 -2.16
C GLY A 286 4.07 5.97 -1.48
N PHE A 287 3.33 7.06 -1.34
CA PHE A 287 3.81 8.26 -0.68
C PHE A 287 2.75 8.80 0.29
N ILE A 288 3.22 9.33 1.42
CA ILE A 288 2.42 10.19 2.29
C ILE A 288 2.60 11.61 1.80
N ARG A 289 1.49 12.31 1.55
CA ARG A 289 1.50 13.73 1.23
C ARG A 289 1.52 14.52 2.52
N ASN A 290 2.57 15.31 2.71
CA ASN A 290 2.67 16.28 3.80
C ASN A 290 2.29 17.66 3.25
N ARG A 291 1.45 18.39 3.99
CA ARG A 291 0.98 19.72 3.58
C ARG A 291 0.65 20.58 4.78
N LYS A 292 0.61 21.89 4.57
CA LYS A 292 0.07 22.81 5.58
C LYS A 292 -1.43 22.55 5.80
N PRO A 293 -1.97 22.84 7.00
CA PRO A 293 -3.40 22.83 7.25
C PRO A 293 -4.16 23.69 6.23
N THR A 294 -5.40 23.31 5.93
CA THR A 294 -6.32 24.01 5.00
C THR A 294 -5.90 24.04 3.52
N ASP A 295 -4.74 23.49 3.17
CA ASP A 295 -4.33 23.37 1.78
C ASP A 295 -5.00 22.17 1.11
N SER A 296 -5.86 22.46 0.13
CA SER A 296 -6.56 21.47 -0.67
C SER A 296 -6.22 21.55 -2.16
N MET A 297 -5.13 22.22 -2.55
CA MET A 297 -4.79 22.43 -3.98
C MET A 297 -4.54 21.11 -4.74
N HIS A 298 -4.17 20.04 -4.03
CA HIS A 298 -3.98 18.71 -4.61
C HIS A 298 -5.29 17.97 -4.93
N ILE A 299 -6.42 18.46 -4.44
CA ILE A 299 -7.74 17.92 -4.78
C ILE A 299 -8.18 18.58 -6.09
N THR A 300 -8.14 17.80 -7.18
CA THR A 300 -8.44 18.27 -8.53
C THR A 300 -9.67 17.59 -9.14
N SER A 301 -10.16 16.53 -8.51
CA SER A 301 -11.34 15.81 -8.97
C SER A 301 -12.61 16.49 -8.49
N GLU A 302 -13.49 16.83 -9.43
CA GLU A 302 -14.81 17.39 -9.14
C GLU A 302 -15.70 16.43 -8.33
N ASP A 303 -15.51 15.13 -8.51
CA ASP A 303 -16.23 14.11 -7.74
C ASP A 303 -15.81 14.11 -6.25
N GLU A 304 -14.66 14.72 -5.91
CA GLU A 304 -14.14 14.83 -4.54
C GLU A 304 -14.28 16.25 -3.98
N ARG A 305 -15.16 17.08 -4.55
CA ARG A 305 -15.33 18.48 -4.15
C ARG A 305 -15.61 18.68 -2.66
N PHE A 306 -16.37 17.79 -2.02
CA PHE A 306 -16.63 17.81 -0.57
C PHE A 306 -15.36 17.81 0.29
N ILE A 307 -14.22 17.30 -0.22
CA ILE A 307 -12.96 17.27 0.51
C ILE A 307 -12.43 18.68 0.76
N HIS A 308 -12.67 19.64 -0.16
CA HIS A 308 -12.29 21.04 0.06
C HIS A 308 -12.91 21.58 1.36
N SER A 309 -14.21 21.35 1.56
CA SER A 309 -14.91 21.77 2.77
C SER A 309 -14.33 21.11 4.03
N LEU A 310 -14.03 19.81 3.98
CA LEU A 310 -13.44 19.09 5.11
C LEU A 310 -12.04 19.62 5.46
N ILE A 311 -11.22 19.94 4.46
CA ILE A 311 -9.86 20.46 4.65
C ILE A 311 -9.88 21.89 5.19
N VAL A 312 -10.83 22.73 4.77
CA VAL A 312 -10.96 24.10 5.30
C VAL A 312 -11.22 24.11 6.81
N GLU A 313 -11.97 23.14 7.33
CA GLU A 313 -12.24 23.00 8.77
C GLU A 313 -11.00 22.65 9.61
N GLU A 314 -9.86 22.33 8.99
CA GLU A 314 -8.60 22.06 9.71
C GLU A 314 -8.07 23.29 10.45
N LYS A 315 -8.47 24.50 10.04
CA LYS A 315 -7.97 25.78 10.55
C LYS A 315 -7.96 25.88 12.08
N ASP A 316 -9.02 25.36 12.71
CA ASP A 316 -9.24 25.50 14.15
C ASP A 316 -8.89 24.22 14.92
N LYS A 317 -8.26 23.24 14.26
CA LYS A 317 -7.94 21.92 14.84
C LYS A 317 -6.45 21.82 15.14
N THR A 318 -6.10 21.75 16.43
CA THR A 318 -4.71 21.53 16.87
C THR A 318 -4.21 20.13 16.48
N ASN A 319 -5.07 19.13 16.65
CA ASN A 319 -4.83 17.73 16.36
C ASN A 319 -6.14 17.06 15.93
N PHE A 320 -6.06 16.14 14.98
CA PHE A 320 -7.22 15.41 14.47
C PHE A 320 -6.81 14.19 13.64
N THR A 321 -7.78 13.30 13.42
CA THR A 321 -7.76 12.32 12.34
C THR A 321 -9.09 12.33 11.62
N ALA A 322 -9.07 12.28 10.29
CA ALA A 322 -10.22 12.10 9.43
C ALA A 322 -9.98 10.89 8.51
N VAL A 323 -10.87 9.91 8.61
CA VAL A 323 -10.94 8.74 7.72
C VAL A 323 -12.03 9.02 6.70
N VAL A 324 -11.66 9.35 5.47
CA VAL A 324 -12.60 9.62 4.38
C VAL A 324 -12.69 8.41 3.47
N ILE A 325 -13.87 7.84 3.33
CA ILE A 325 -14.13 6.62 2.55
C ILE A 325 -14.96 6.99 1.32
N THR A 326 -14.50 6.58 0.15
CA THR A 326 -15.18 6.80 -1.14
C THR A 326 -15.36 5.49 -1.91
N GLY A 327 -16.15 5.51 -2.98
CA GLY A 327 -16.61 4.28 -3.64
C GLY A 327 -17.50 3.47 -2.71
N VAL A 328 -18.32 4.16 -1.90
CA VAL A 328 -19.23 3.54 -0.94
C VAL A 328 -20.25 2.68 -1.69
N GLN A 329 -20.46 1.44 -1.23
CA GLN A 329 -21.38 0.53 -1.91
C GLN A 329 -22.81 1.09 -1.89
N GLN A 330 -23.52 1.00 -3.03
CA GLN A 330 -24.86 1.58 -3.16
C GLN A 330 -25.86 1.00 -2.14
N ALA A 331 -25.75 -0.30 -1.85
CA ALA A 331 -26.57 -0.96 -0.82
C ALA A 331 -26.32 -0.36 0.59
N HIS A 332 -25.08 0.01 0.91
CA HIS A 332 -24.75 0.69 2.17
C HIS A 332 -25.35 2.10 2.20
N VAL A 333 -25.23 2.88 1.11
CA VAL A 333 -25.84 4.21 1.02
C VAL A 333 -27.36 4.12 1.23
N GLN A 334 -28.03 3.19 0.57
CA GLN A 334 -29.47 2.99 0.70
C GLN A 334 -29.85 2.62 2.14
N TYR A 335 -29.17 1.65 2.75
CA TYR A 335 -29.44 1.25 4.13
C TYR A 335 -29.25 2.43 5.12
N LEU A 336 -28.15 3.17 5.00
CA LEU A 336 -27.83 4.29 5.89
C LEU A 336 -28.85 5.42 5.79
N LYS A 337 -29.39 5.68 4.59
CA LYS A 337 -30.47 6.65 4.36
C LYS A 337 -31.81 6.16 4.90
N SER A 338 -32.21 4.93 4.58
CA SER A 338 -33.54 4.40 4.91
C SER A 338 -33.71 4.02 6.38
N TYR A 339 -32.63 3.65 7.06
CA TYR A 339 -32.69 3.10 8.42
C TYR A 339 -31.88 3.93 9.43
N PHE A 340 -31.84 5.25 9.26
CA PHE A 340 -31.03 6.16 10.08
C PHE A 340 -31.17 5.93 11.58
N HIS A 341 -32.40 5.92 12.10
CA HIS A 341 -32.67 5.71 13.52
C HIS A 341 -32.33 4.30 14.01
N LEU A 342 -32.34 3.29 13.14
CA LEU A 342 -31.99 1.93 13.51
C LEU A 342 -30.48 1.80 13.71
N TRP A 343 -29.68 2.18 12.73
CA TRP A 343 -28.23 1.96 12.80
C TRP A 343 -27.55 2.90 13.79
N THR A 344 -28.03 4.14 13.95
CA THR A 344 -27.52 5.05 14.99
C THR A 344 -27.81 4.52 16.40
N ARG A 345 -28.98 3.90 16.62
CA ARG A 345 -29.30 3.23 17.88
C ARG A 345 -28.47 1.97 18.11
N GLN A 346 -28.01 1.27 17.06
CA GLN A 346 -27.10 0.13 17.23
C GLN A 346 -25.70 0.55 17.67
N LEU A 347 -25.29 1.79 17.39
CA LEU A 347 -24.02 2.36 17.84
C LEU A 347 -24.08 2.98 19.24
N ALA A 348 -25.29 3.34 19.71
CA ALA A 348 -25.53 3.94 21.02
C ALA A 348 -25.68 2.86 22.10
#